data_AF-A0A5Q4GUW5-F1
#
_entry.id   AF-A0A5Q4GUW5-F1
#
_cell.length_a   1.000
_cell.length_b   1.000
_cell.length_c   1.000
_cell.angle_alpha   90.00
_cell.angle_beta   90.00
_cell.angle_gamma   90.00
#
_symmetry.space_group_name_H-M   'P 1'
#
loop_
_entity.id
_entity.type
_entity.pdbx_description
1 polymer ?
#
loop_
_entity_poly.entity_id
_entity_poly.type
_entity_poly.pdbx_seq_one_letter_code
_entity_poly.pdbx_strand_id
1 'polypeptide(L)'
;MVLPITLVLFVSGLGFYVLNAEPGDKGRRDLRIADMPPRPQFDHGAPRAPRDPPGFQPAAPVLVPPSVDEPVASEPTLPSVPSPRFEMPRFTPGPRNLAPWGDSTGGKQTELIGGSGGAPFERTSSTGQPVVGVRHRLGSWAGRQCVGRLEPIFAGGATSTAPDMIMARDGYALGALKVDADQYVDAVALVFMRLTPAGDLDPSDSYTSDWIGKPTGKPTRTIGGDGAKVIGICGRGAAVLDAIGLVIDPYR
;
A
#
# COMPACT_ATOMS: atom_id res chain seq x y z
N MET A 1 53.02 -8.19 11.88
CA MET A 1 52.98 -7.55 10.54
C MET A 1 51.56 -7.71 10.05
N VAL A 2 50.73 -6.66 10.12
CA VAL A 2 49.30 -6.73 9.77
C VAL A 2 49.14 -6.13 8.38
N LEU A 3 48.63 -6.91 7.43
CA LEU A 3 48.39 -6.47 6.06
C LEU A 3 47.09 -5.65 6.01
N PRO A 4 47.06 -4.48 5.33
CA PRO A 4 45.84 -3.70 5.18
C PRO A 4 44.83 -4.47 4.34
N ILE A 5 43.56 -4.49 4.80
CA ILE A 5 42.44 -5.07 4.06
C ILE A 5 41.83 -3.96 3.20
N THR A 6 42.01 -4.04 1.89
CA THR A 6 41.37 -3.14 0.93
C THR A 6 40.03 -3.71 0.50
N LEU A 7 38.93 -3.05 0.85
CA LEU A 7 37.58 -3.41 0.44
C LEU A 7 37.20 -2.60 -0.81
N VAL A 8 36.95 -3.27 -1.95
CA VAL A 8 36.47 -2.62 -3.18
C VAL A 8 34.99 -2.92 -3.34
N LEU A 9 34.13 -1.91 -3.20
CA LEU A 9 32.70 -2.00 -3.40
C LEU A 9 32.35 -1.58 -4.83
N PHE A 10 31.64 -2.44 -5.55
CA PHE A 10 31.19 -2.19 -6.91
C PHE A 10 29.74 -1.68 -6.89
N VAL A 11 29.55 -0.39 -7.17
CA VAL A 11 28.22 0.20 -7.35
C VAL A 11 28.07 0.51 -8.83
N SER A 12 27.14 -0.16 -9.49
CA SER A 12 26.91 0.01 -10.93
C SER A 12 26.41 1.43 -11.23
N GLY A 13 27.23 2.23 -11.91
CA GLY A 13 26.74 3.38 -12.68
C GLY A 13 27.53 4.69 -12.55
N LEU A 14 28.30 4.94 -11.48
CA LEU A 14 29.03 6.21 -11.34
C LEU A 14 30.25 6.06 -10.43
N GLY A 15 31.45 6.01 -11.03
CA GLY A 15 32.74 6.27 -10.37
C GLY A 15 33.26 5.22 -9.36
N PHE A 16 34.58 5.08 -9.31
CA PHE A 16 35.26 4.28 -8.28
C PHE A 16 35.55 5.15 -7.05
N TYR A 17 35.21 4.65 -5.86
CA TYR A 17 35.66 5.22 -4.59
C TYR A 17 36.57 4.21 -3.89
N VAL A 18 37.81 4.61 -3.62
CA VAL A 18 38.75 3.85 -2.78
C VAL A 18 38.66 4.41 -1.37
N LEU A 19 38.15 3.60 -0.44
CA LEU A 19 38.13 3.92 0.99
C LEU A 19 39.31 3.20 1.65
N ASN A 20 40.31 3.97 2.09
CA ASN A 20 41.37 3.47 2.95
C ASN A 20 40.91 3.64 4.41
N ALA A 21 40.69 2.53 5.12
CA ALA A 21 40.46 2.56 6.56
C ALA A 21 41.79 2.29 7.28
N GLU A 22 42.31 3.29 7.99
CA GLU A 22 43.44 3.09 8.89
C GLU A 22 42.98 2.45 10.20
N PRO A 23 43.67 1.40 10.69
CA PRO A 23 43.32 0.77 11.94
C PRO A 23 43.95 1.54 13.10
N GLY A 24 43.16 2.37 13.78
CA GLY A 24 43.45 2.75 15.17
C GLY A 24 43.38 4.25 15.46
N ASP A 25 42.19 4.74 15.78
CA ASP A 25 42.06 5.89 16.67
C ASP A 25 40.91 5.63 17.66
N LYS A 26 41.25 5.12 18.85
CA LYS A 26 40.35 5.10 20.02
C LYS A 26 40.38 6.48 20.68
N GLY A 27 40.02 7.50 19.90
CA GLY A 27 40.00 8.90 20.28
C GLY A 27 38.59 9.34 20.68
N ARG A 28 38.34 9.30 21.99
CA ARG A 28 37.22 9.94 22.71
C ARG A 28 36.97 11.36 22.15
N ARG A 29 35.85 11.57 21.47
CA ARG A 29 35.37 12.92 21.11
C ARG A 29 34.13 13.23 21.94
N ASP A 30 34.36 13.93 23.04
CA ASP A 30 33.35 14.74 23.72
C ASP A 30 32.88 15.81 22.72
N LEU A 31 31.78 15.54 22.02
CA LEU A 31 31.08 16.55 21.24
C LEU A 31 30.39 17.51 22.21
N ARG A 32 31.11 18.57 22.59
CA ARG A 32 30.54 19.72 23.27
C ARG A 32 29.52 20.38 22.35
N ILE A 33 28.25 20.26 22.73
CA ILE A 33 27.11 21.00 22.20
C ILE A 33 27.24 22.44 22.73
N ALA A 34 28.06 23.27 22.08
CA ALA A 34 28.26 24.66 22.51
C ALA A 34 27.90 25.72 21.45
N ASP A 35 27.75 25.36 20.18
CA ASP A 35 27.55 26.33 19.10
C ASP A 35 26.29 26.05 18.24
N MET A 36 25.13 25.90 18.88
CA MET A 36 23.86 25.98 18.15
C MET A 36 23.43 27.46 18.06
N PRO A 37 23.16 27.99 16.85
CA PRO A 37 22.62 29.33 16.71
C PRO A 37 21.26 29.45 17.42
N PRO A 38 20.94 30.62 18.00
CA PRO A 38 19.66 30.83 18.67
C PRO A 38 18.50 30.53 17.71
N ARG A 39 17.52 29.74 18.19
CA ARG A 39 16.32 29.42 17.42
C ARG A 39 15.64 30.72 16.99
N PRO A 40 15.18 30.84 15.73
CA PRO A 40 14.38 31.97 15.30
C PRO A 40 13.11 32.05 16.16
N GLN A 41 12.93 33.17 16.85
CA GLN A 41 11.67 33.48 17.53
C GLN A 41 10.60 33.68 16.47
N PHE A 42 9.63 32.77 16.43
CA PHE A 42 8.42 32.97 15.65
C PHE A 42 7.53 33.93 16.43
N ASP A 43 7.32 35.11 15.84
CA ASP A 43 6.38 36.11 16.34
C ASP A 43 4.97 35.51 16.29
N HIS A 44 4.44 35.14 17.45
CA HIS A 44 3.07 34.68 17.62
C HIS A 44 2.13 35.89 17.56
N GLY A 45 1.94 36.41 16.34
CA GLY A 45 0.99 37.47 16.06
C GLY A 45 -0.39 37.13 16.65
N ALA A 46 -1.02 38.15 17.23
CA ALA A 46 -2.29 38.04 17.95
C ALA A 46 -3.37 37.28 17.16
N PRO A 47 -4.23 36.50 17.85
CA PRO A 47 -5.30 35.74 17.20
C PRO A 47 -6.20 36.67 16.39
N ARG A 48 -6.30 36.40 15.09
CA ARG A 48 -7.23 37.12 14.20
C ARG A 48 -8.67 36.86 14.66
N ALA A 49 -9.45 37.93 14.76
CA ALA A 49 -10.87 37.86 15.10
C ALA A 49 -11.62 36.93 14.12
N PRO A 50 -12.66 36.20 14.59
CA PRO A 50 -13.49 35.36 13.76
C PRO A 50 -14.09 36.18 12.61
N ARG A 51 -13.90 35.72 11.37
CA ARG A 51 -14.62 36.28 10.22
C ARG A 51 -16.03 35.69 10.22
N ASP A 52 -17.04 36.56 10.15
CA ASP A 52 -18.42 36.14 9.97
C ASP A 52 -18.56 35.28 8.69
N PRO A 53 -19.31 34.17 8.75
CA PRO A 53 -19.52 33.34 7.57
C PRO A 53 -20.32 34.12 6.51
N PRO A 54 -19.97 34.00 5.22
CA PRO A 54 -20.72 34.61 4.14
C PRO A 54 -22.16 34.10 4.16
N GLY A 55 -23.12 35.04 4.10
CA GLY A 55 -24.54 34.72 4.09
C GLY A 55 -24.91 33.78 2.95
N PHE A 56 -25.61 32.70 3.28
CA PHE A 56 -26.18 31.77 2.31
C PHE A 56 -27.22 32.50 1.45
N GLN A 57 -26.89 32.74 0.17
CA GLN A 57 -27.90 33.08 -0.83
C GLN A 57 -28.65 31.80 -1.23
N PRO A 58 -29.99 31.77 -1.16
CA PRO A 58 -30.77 30.63 -1.63
C PRO A 58 -30.57 30.46 -3.13
N ALA A 59 -30.27 29.23 -3.57
CA ALA A 59 -30.09 28.90 -4.97
C ALA A 59 -31.39 29.15 -5.76
N ALA A 60 -31.25 29.79 -6.92
CA ALA A 60 -32.35 30.00 -7.84
C ALA A 60 -32.98 28.67 -8.29
N PRO A 61 -34.31 28.61 -8.50
CA PRO A 61 -34.98 27.40 -8.95
C PRO A 61 -34.44 26.97 -10.34
N VAL A 62 -33.96 25.74 -10.42
CA VAL A 62 -33.49 25.12 -11.66
C VAL A 62 -34.71 24.83 -12.54
N LEU A 63 -34.80 25.50 -13.69
CA LEU A 63 -35.76 25.20 -14.75
C LEU A 63 -35.46 23.79 -15.29
N VAL A 64 -36.36 22.85 -15.03
CA VAL A 64 -36.35 21.52 -15.64
C VAL A 64 -36.70 21.68 -17.12
N PRO A 65 -35.83 21.30 -18.07
CA PRO A 65 -36.18 21.34 -19.49
C PRO A 65 -37.30 20.34 -19.79
N PRO A 66 -38.19 20.64 -20.76
CA PRO A 66 -39.26 19.74 -21.16
C PRO A 66 -38.70 18.43 -21.71
N SER A 67 -39.27 17.31 -21.26
CA SER A 67 -39.01 15.98 -21.82
C SER A 67 -39.29 15.99 -23.32
N VAL A 68 -38.25 15.73 -24.11
CA VAL A 68 -38.38 15.45 -25.53
C VAL A 68 -38.72 13.96 -25.63
N ASP A 69 -39.97 13.66 -26.01
CA ASP A 69 -40.38 12.31 -26.37
C ASP A 69 -39.62 11.89 -27.64
N GLU A 70 -38.52 11.15 -27.47
CA GLU A 70 -37.82 10.55 -28.60
C GLU A 70 -38.67 9.40 -29.18
N PRO A 71 -38.81 9.32 -30.51
CA PRO A 71 -39.50 8.22 -31.17
C PRO A 71 -38.70 6.93 -30.96
N VAL A 72 -39.34 5.95 -30.32
CA VAL A 72 -38.85 4.58 -30.17
C VAL A 72 -38.69 3.97 -31.57
N ALA A 73 -37.47 3.97 -32.09
CA ALA A 73 -37.12 3.23 -33.30
C ALA A 73 -37.20 1.74 -32.99
N SER A 74 -38.07 1.03 -33.71
CA SER A 74 -38.22 -0.42 -33.64
C SER A 74 -36.87 -1.11 -33.90
N GLU A 75 -36.36 -1.80 -32.89
CA GLU A 75 -35.11 -2.55 -32.96
C GLU A 75 -35.24 -3.66 -34.03
N PRO A 76 -34.33 -3.74 -35.02
CA PRO A 76 -34.33 -4.82 -35.98
C PRO A 76 -33.98 -6.13 -35.28
N THR A 77 -34.89 -7.09 -35.36
CA THR A 77 -34.72 -8.45 -34.81
C THR A 77 -33.55 -9.14 -35.53
N LEU A 78 -32.38 -9.16 -34.89
CA LEU A 78 -31.23 -9.88 -35.43
C LEU A 78 -31.48 -11.41 -35.33
N PRO A 79 -31.08 -12.18 -36.34
CA PRO A 79 -31.19 -13.64 -36.32
C PRO A 79 -30.33 -14.20 -35.18
N SER A 80 -30.93 -15.09 -34.38
CA SER A 80 -30.27 -15.79 -33.27
C SER A 80 -29.08 -16.62 -33.76
N VAL A 81 -27.87 -16.09 -33.61
CA VAL A 81 -26.62 -16.83 -33.85
C VAL A 81 -26.42 -17.81 -32.69
N PRO A 82 -26.28 -19.12 -32.95
CA PRO A 82 -26.01 -20.09 -31.89
C PRO A 82 -24.69 -19.75 -31.21
N SER A 83 -24.73 -19.54 -29.89
CA SER A 83 -23.54 -19.21 -29.10
C SER A 83 -22.48 -20.32 -29.26
N PRO A 84 -21.24 -19.99 -29.63
CA PRO A 84 -20.17 -20.97 -29.65
C PRO A 84 -19.97 -21.49 -28.22
N ARG A 85 -20.16 -22.80 -28.06
CA ARG A 85 -19.91 -23.51 -26.80
C ARG A 85 -18.40 -23.48 -26.57
N PHE A 86 -17.90 -22.46 -25.89
CA PHE A 86 -16.51 -22.38 -25.47
C PHE A 86 -16.27 -23.46 -24.41
N GLU A 87 -15.76 -24.61 -24.86
CA GLU A 87 -15.26 -25.66 -24.00
C GLU A 87 -14.03 -25.11 -23.28
N MET A 88 -14.20 -24.66 -22.02
CA MET A 88 -13.06 -24.19 -21.25
C MET A 88 -12.07 -25.35 -21.08
N PRO A 89 -10.79 -25.18 -21.47
CA PRO A 89 -9.78 -26.20 -21.26
C PRO A 89 -9.77 -26.52 -19.76
N ARG A 90 -10.05 -27.78 -19.43
CA ARG A 90 -9.94 -28.29 -18.07
C ARG A 90 -8.48 -28.19 -17.68
N PHE A 91 -8.12 -27.11 -16.97
CA PHE A 91 -6.84 -27.00 -16.31
C PHE A 91 -6.79 -28.08 -15.23
N THR A 92 -6.18 -29.21 -15.55
CA THR A 92 -5.70 -30.14 -14.53
C THR A 92 -4.59 -29.41 -13.77
N PRO A 93 -4.74 -29.13 -12.46
CA PRO A 93 -3.65 -28.58 -11.67
C PRO A 93 -2.59 -29.68 -11.57
N GLY A 94 -1.59 -29.63 -12.46
CA GLY A 94 -0.39 -30.43 -12.29
C GLY A 94 0.22 -30.12 -10.92
N PRO A 95 0.85 -31.09 -10.24
CA PRO A 95 1.54 -30.86 -8.99
C PRO A 95 2.69 -29.88 -9.24
N ARG A 96 2.42 -28.58 -9.04
CA ARG A 96 3.48 -27.57 -9.06
C ARG A 96 4.25 -27.76 -7.78
N ASN A 97 5.46 -28.26 -7.94
CA ASN A 97 6.51 -28.23 -6.94
C ASN A 97 6.84 -26.74 -6.70
N LEU A 98 6.02 -26.08 -5.88
CA LEU A 98 6.31 -24.78 -5.33
C LEU A 98 7.57 -25.00 -4.51
N ALA A 99 8.68 -24.35 -4.88
CA ALA A 99 9.84 -24.29 -4.00
C ALA A 99 9.35 -23.97 -2.58
N PRO A 100 9.78 -24.70 -1.55
CA PRO A 100 9.38 -24.45 -0.18
C PRO A 100 9.57 -22.97 0.08
N TRP A 101 8.48 -22.34 0.46
CA TRP A 101 8.37 -20.93 0.70
C TRP A 101 9.42 -20.63 1.74
N GLY A 102 10.47 -19.88 1.36
CA GLY A 102 11.61 -19.63 2.24
C GLY A 102 11.10 -19.20 3.60
N ASP A 103 11.68 -19.78 4.66
CA ASP A 103 11.24 -19.69 6.06
C ASP A 103 10.41 -18.44 6.32
N SER A 104 9.08 -18.61 6.28
CA SER A 104 8.13 -17.58 6.66
C SER A 104 8.61 -17.03 8.00
N THR A 105 8.77 -15.71 8.09
CA THR A 105 9.44 -15.00 9.20
C THR A 105 8.73 -15.12 10.56
N GLY A 106 7.85 -16.11 10.72
CA GLY A 106 7.03 -16.37 11.90
C GLY A 106 5.68 -15.64 11.89
N GLY A 107 5.42 -14.78 10.91
CA GLY A 107 4.20 -13.97 10.84
C GLY A 107 2.90 -14.79 10.81
N LYS A 108 1.86 -14.31 11.51
CA LYS A 108 0.50 -14.85 11.42
C LYS A 108 -0.25 -14.19 10.26
N GLN A 109 -0.70 -14.98 9.28
CA GLN A 109 -1.55 -14.48 8.19
C GLN A 109 -2.97 -14.20 8.70
N THR A 110 -3.58 -13.11 8.22
CA THR A 110 -5.01 -12.85 8.40
C THR A 110 -5.85 -13.70 7.45
N GLU A 111 -7.17 -13.60 7.55
CA GLU A 111 -8.04 -14.08 6.49
C GLU A 111 -7.74 -13.37 5.16
N LEU A 112 -7.97 -14.09 4.05
CA LEU A 112 -7.89 -13.55 2.70
C LEU A 112 -9.25 -13.02 2.26
N ILE A 113 -9.27 -11.80 1.71
CA ILE A 113 -10.46 -11.18 1.13
C ILE A 113 -10.34 -11.20 -0.39
N GLY A 114 -11.32 -11.82 -1.06
CA GLY A 114 -11.40 -11.95 -2.52
C GLY A 114 -11.72 -13.38 -2.98
N GLY A 115 -11.34 -13.71 -4.21
CA GLY A 115 -11.56 -15.01 -4.84
C GLY A 115 -10.48 -16.07 -4.59
N SER A 116 -10.70 -17.27 -5.11
CA SER A 116 -9.78 -18.43 -4.99
C SER A 116 -8.81 -18.59 -6.17
N GLY A 117 -8.86 -17.68 -7.15
CA GLY A 117 -7.99 -17.69 -8.33
C GLY A 117 -6.51 -17.43 -8.01
N GLY A 118 -5.69 -17.35 -9.06
CA GLY A 118 -4.29 -16.96 -8.95
C GLY A 118 -3.37 -17.95 -8.24
N ALA A 119 -2.08 -17.61 -8.20
CA ALA A 119 -1.12 -18.29 -7.35
C ALA A 119 -1.05 -17.57 -6.01
N PRO A 120 -0.94 -18.30 -4.88
CA PRO A 120 -0.72 -17.64 -3.60
C PRO A 120 0.63 -16.91 -3.60
N PHE A 121 0.75 -15.87 -2.78
CA PHE A 121 2.02 -15.18 -2.52
C PHE A 121 2.08 -14.65 -1.09
N GLU A 122 3.31 -14.43 -0.62
CA GLU A 122 3.61 -13.74 0.63
C GLU A 122 4.81 -12.81 0.42
N ARG A 123 4.77 -11.62 1.03
CA ARG A 123 5.85 -10.63 1.04
C ARG A 123 5.98 -10.07 2.45
N THR A 124 7.00 -10.49 3.17
CA THR A 124 7.28 -10.08 4.55
C THR A 124 8.65 -9.44 4.67
N SER A 125 8.83 -8.64 5.71
CA SER A 125 10.16 -8.21 6.12
C SER A 125 10.91 -9.37 6.76
N SER A 126 12.13 -9.66 6.30
CA SER A 126 13.00 -10.66 6.92
C SER A 126 13.45 -10.29 8.34
N THR A 127 13.31 -9.02 8.73
CA THR A 127 13.70 -8.47 10.03
C THR A 127 12.51 -7.99 10.86
N GLY A 128 11.28 -8.33 10.46
CA GLY A 128 10.05 -7.94 11.17
C GLY A 128 9.75 -6.44 11.16
N GLN A 129 10.32 -5.69 10.19
CA GLN A 129 10.05 -4.26 10.06
C GLN A 129 8.59 -4.02 9.68
N PRO A 130 7.96 -2.96 10.23
CA PRO A 130 6.59 -2.62 9.89
C PRO A 130 6.49 -2.17 8.42
N VAL A 131 5.34 -2.45 7.81
CA VAL A 131 4.98 -1.92 6.50
C VAL A 131 4.61 -0.44 6.67
N VAL A 132 5.38 0.46 6.06
CA VAL A 132 5.17 1.92 6.13
C VAL A 132 4.55 2.49 4.85
N GLY A 133 4.26 1.64 3.88
CA GLY A 133 3.63 2.04 2.63
C GLY A 133 3.50 0.87 1.67
N VAL A 134 2.93 1.14 0.50
CA VAL A 134 2.84 0.17 -0.59
C VAL A 134 3.15 0.85 -1.91
N ARG A 135 3.80 0.10 -2.80
CA ARG A 135 3.76 0.37 -4.23
C ARG A 135 2.62 -0.42 -4.84
N HIS A 136 1.86 0.19 -5.74
CA HIS A 136 0.71 -0.45 -6.35
C HIS A 136 0.77 -0.41 -7.87
N ARG A 137 0.06 -1.35 -8.49
CA ARG A 137 -0.21 -1.31 -9.93
C ARG A 137 -1.67 -1.67 -10.15
N LEU A 138 -2.35 -0.94 -11.03
CA LEU A 138 -3.69 -1.28 -11.49
C LEU A 138 -3.61 -2.21 -12.71
N GLY A 139 -4.58 -3.11 -12.83
CA GLY A 139 -4.73 -4.05 -13.93
C GLY A 139 -6.14 -4.06 -14.48
N SER A 140 -6.37 -4.89 -15.50
CA SER A 140 -7.70 -5.14 -16.04
C SER A 140 -7.89 -6.63 -16.28
N TRP A 141 -9.03 -7.17 -15.88
CA TRP A 141 -9.40 -8.56 -16.09
C TRP A 141 -10.90 -8.68 -16.35
N ALA A 142 -11.29 -9.49 -17.33
CA ALA A 142 -12.69 -9.62 -17.77
C ALA A 142 -13.40 -8.27 -18.03
N GLY A 143 -12.66 -7.28 -18.56
CA GLY A 143 -13.18 -5.93 -18.85
C GLY A 143 -13.35 -5.02 -17.63
N ARG A 144 -12.94 -5.46 -16.44
CA ARG A 144 -13.02 -4.69 -15.19
C ARG A 144 -11.62 -4.22 -14.77
N GLN A 145 -11.53 -2.98 -14.26
CA GLN A 145 -10.30 -2.51 -13.62
C GLN A 145 -10.21 -3.13 -12.22
N CYS A 146 -9.07 -3.73 -11.90
CA CYS A 146 -8.81 -4.33 -10.59
C CYS A 146 -7.46 -3.88 -10.07
N VAL A 147 -7.19 -4.12 -8.78
CA VAL A 147 -5.84 -3.99 -8.24
C VAL A 147 -4.97 -5.11 -8.84
N GLY A 148 -3.92 -4.71 -9.55
CA GLY A 148 -3.00 -5.62 -10.24
C GLY A 148 -1.96 -6.22 -9.30
N ARG A 149 -1.33 -5.35 -8.50
CA ARG A 149 -0.28 -5.73 -7.55
C ARG A 149 -0.22 -4.74 -6.39
N LEU A 150 0.12 -5.25 -5.21
CA LEU A 150 0.54 -4.48 -4.04
C LEU A 150 1.88 -5.01 -3.54
N GLU A 151 2.90 -4.17 -3.52
CA GLU A 151 4.24 -4.48 -3.01
C GLU A 151 4.47 -3.69 -1.71
N PRO A 152 4.68 -4.36 -0.56
CA PRO A 152 4.89 -3.67 0.70
C PRO A 152 6.23 -2.92 0.72
N ILE A 153 6.24 -1.77 1.38
CA ILE A 153 7.44 -0.98 1.64
C ILE A 153 7.68 -1.00 3.13
N PHE A 154 8.83 -1.53 3.54
CA PHE A 154 9.17 -1.70 4.94
C PHE A 154 9.96 -0.51 5.48
N ALA A 155 9.84 -0.25 6.78
CA ALA A 155 10.65 0.75 7.46
C ALA A 155 12.16 0.52 7.20
N GLY A 156 12.89 1.62 6.97
CA GLY A 156 14.32 1.58 6.62
C GLY A 156 14.65 1.29 5.15
N GLY A 157 13.66 0.92 4.32
CA GLY A 157 13.85 0.61 2.90
C GLY A 157 13.34 1.66 1.91
N ALA A 158 12.76 2.78 2.37
CA ALA A 158 12.17 3.78 1.50
C ALA A 158 13.23 4.75 0.95
N THR A 159 13.57 4.64 -0.34
CA THR A 159 14.54 5.53 -1.01
C THR A 159 13.97 6.35 -2.18
N SER A 160 12.67 6.28 -2.49
CA SER A 160 12.10 7.12 -3.56
C SER A 160 10.58 7.23 -3.50
N THR A 161 10.05 8.44 -3.70
CA THR A 161 8.63 8.72 -3.94
C THR A 161 8.30 8.45 -5.41
N ALA A 162 7.96 7.21 -5.73
CA ALA A 162 7.40 6.87 -7.03
C ALA A 162 5.92 7.30 -7.11
N PRO A 163 5.38 7.66 -8.28
CA PRO A 163 3.99 8.12 -8.41
C PRO A 163 2.96 7.03 -8.11
N ASP A 164 3.37 5.76 -8.13
CA ASP A 164 2.57 4.57 -7.83
C ASP A 164 2.74 4.09 -6.38
N MET A 165 3.21 4.98 -5.50
CA MET A 165 3.52 4.69 -4.11
C MET A 165 2.64 5.50 -3.18
N ILE A 166 2.09 4.82 -2.17
CA ILE A 166 1.37 5.45 -1.06
C ILE A 166 2.15 5.16 0.22
N MET A 167 2.66 6.22 0.84
CA MET A 167 3.43 6.15 2.08
C MET A 167 2.60 6.65 3.26
N ALA A 168 2.86 6.05 4.42
CA ALA A 168 2.41 6.59 5.70
C ALA A 168 3.11 7.93 5.97
N ARG A 169 2.49 8.75 6.83
CA ARG A 169 3.15 9.91 7.45
C ARG A 169 4.26 9.43 8.40
N ASP A 170 5.19 10.30 8.70
CA ASP A 170 6.26 10.00 9.66
C ASP A 170 5.67 9.56 11.00
N GLY A 171 6.18 8.45 11.53
CA GLY A 171 5.69 7.83 12.76
C GLY A 171 4.40 7.04 12.61
N TYR A 172 3.92 6.77 11.40
CA TYR A 172 2.79 5.87 11.13
C TYR A 172 3.25 4.65 10.33
N ALA A 173 2.49 3.57 10.46
CA ALA A 173 2.64 2.36 9.66
C ALA A 173 1.27 1.76 9.33
N LEU A 174 1.25 0.83 8.38
CA LEU A 174 0.04 0.11 7.98
C LEU A 174 -0.46 -0.74 9.14
N GLY A 175 -1.73 -0.54 9.54
CA GLY A 175 -2.38 -1.33 10.60
C GLY A 175 -3.58 -2.13 10.11
N ALA A 176 -4.23 -1.70 9.03
CA ALA A 176 -5.34 -2.43 8.42
C ALA A 176 -5.47 -2.15 6.92
N LEU A 177 -6.27 -2.99 6.25
CA LEU A 177 -6.75 -2.74 4.88
C LEU A 177 -8.27 -2.72 4.88
N LYS A 178 -8.86 -1.73 4.20
CA LYS A 178 -10.27 -1.77 3.78
C LYS A 178 -10.30 -2.26 2.35
N VAL A 179 -11.03 -3.34 2.11
CA VAL A 179 -11.00 -4.09 0.85
C VAL A 179 -12.40 -4.13 0.26
N ASP A 180 -12.52 -3.68 -0.99
CA ASP A 180 -13.66 -3.94 -1.86
C ASP A 180 -13.27 -5.05 -2.83
N ALA A 181 -13.91 -6.21 -2.70
CA ALA A 181 -13.61 -7.38 -3.50
C ALA A 181 -14.84 -8.27 -3.68
N ASP A 182 -14.92 -8.90 -4.84
CA ASP A 182 -15.78 -10.04 -5.10
C ASP A 182 -14.95 -11.26 -5.52
N GLN A 183 -14.94 -11.58 -6.81
CA GLN A 183 -14.05 -12.57 -7.42
C GLN A 183 -12.61 -12.04 -7.50
N TYR A 184 -12.43 -10.73 -7.63
CA TYR A 184 -11.14 -10.05 -7.67
C TYR A 184 -11.11 -8.91 -6.65
N VAL A 185 -9.91 -8.41 -6.35
CA VAL A 185 -9.74 -7.21 -5.53
C VAL A 185 -9.94 -5.98 -6.43
N ASP A 186 -11.10 -5.35 -6.34
CA ASP A 186 -11.45 -4.18 -7.15
C ASP A 186 -10.78 -2.90 -6.62
N ALA A 187 -10.79 -2.72 -5.29
CA ALA A 187 -10.15 -1.58 -4.65
C ALA A 187 -9.67 -1.86 -3.23
N VAL A 188 -8.62 -1.14 -2.81
CA VAL A 188 -8.07 -1.21 -1.45
C VAL A 188 -7.79 0.21 -0.94
N ALA A 189 -8.18 0.49 0.30
CA ALA A 189 -7.73 1.67 1.04
C ALA A 189 -6.87 1.22 2.23
N LEU A 190 -5.75 1.92 2.44
CA LEU A 190 -4.78 1.63 3.49
C LEU A 190 -5.20 2.37 4.75
N VAL A 191 -5.21 1.68 5.89
CA VAL A 191 -5.41 2.32 7.19
C VAL A 191 -4.07 2.39 7.89
N PHE A 192 -3.55 3.60 8.01
CA PHE A 192 -2.32 3.89 8.72
C PHE A 192 -2.62 4.21 10.18
N MET A 193 -1.81 3.67 11.08
CA MET A 193 -1.91 3.83 12.53
C MET A 193 -0.57 4.32 13.06
N ARG A 194 -0.61 5.12 14.12
CA ARG A 194 0.61 5.67 14.71
C ARG A 194 1.43 4.57 15.37
N LEU A 195 2.74 4.59 15.13
CA LEU A 195 3.71 3.76 15.84
C LEU A 195 3.91 4.31 17.26
N THR A 196 3.78 3.44 18.24
CA THR A 196 4.13 3.72 19.63
C THR A 196 5.65 3.62 19.83
N PRO A 197 6.20 4.22 20.90
CA PRO A 197 7.61 4.04 21.26
C PRO A 197 8.02 2.57 21.50
N ALA A 198 7.06 1.71 21.84
CA ALA A 198 7.28 0.27 22.03
C ALA A 198 7.34 -0.52 20.69
N GLY A 199 6.92 0.10 19.58
CA GLY A 199 6.88 -0.52 18.26
C GLY A 199 5.53 -1.11 17.85
N ASP A 200 4.53 -1.09 18.74
CA ASP A 200 3.13 -1.41 18.43
C ASP A 200 2.42 -0.28 17.69
N LEU A 201 1.20 -0.53 17.19
CA LEU A 201 0.34 0.47 16.57
C LEU A 201 -0.78 0.91 17.50
N ASP A 202 -1.09 2.21 17.49
CA ASP A 202 -2.22 2.80 18.20
C ASP A 202 -3.42 2.99 17.26
N PRO A 203 -4.50 2.19 17.40
CA PRO A 203 -5.68 2.31 16.54
C PRO A 203 -6.46 3.61 16.76
N SER A 204 -6.30 4.26 17.92
CA SER A 204 -7.00 5.50 18.25
C SER A 204 -6.45 6.71 17.50
N ASP A 205 -5.19 6.62 17.03
CA ASP A 205 -4.53 7.61 16.19
C ASP A 205 -4.28 7.01 14.81
N SER A 206 -5.31 7.07 13.97
CA SER A 206 -5.32 6.43 12.65
C SER A 206 -5.93 7.32 11.57
N TYR A 207 -5.57 7.06 10.31
CA TYR A 207 -6.18 7.67 9.14
C TYR A 207 -6.22 6.69 7.97
N THR A 208 -7.16 6.91 7.04
CA THR A 208 -7.33 6.07 5.84
C THR A 208 -6.81 6.82 4.61
N SER A 209 -6.11 6.13 3.72
CA SER A 209 -5.69 6.67 2.41
C SER A 209 -6.88 6.80 1.45
N ASP A 210 -6.64 7.45 0.31
CA ASP A 210 -7.51 7.29 -0.85
C ASP A 210 -7.54 5.83 -1.34
N TRP A 211 -8.57 5.48 -2.10
CA TRP A 211 -8.71 4.15 -2.69
C TRP A 211 -7.69 3.93 -3.82
N ILE A 212 -6.98 2.81 -3.75
CA ILE A 212 -6.26 2.22 -4.87
C ILE A 212 -7.25 1.41 -5.68
N GLY A 213 -7.52 1.81 -6.93
CA GLY A 213 -8.54 1.20 -7.78
C GLY A 213 -9.89 1.91 -7.66
N LYS A 214 -10.95 1.28 -8.16
CA LYS A 214 -12.29 1.86 -8.18
C LYS A 214 -13.25 1.00 -7.36
N PRO A 215 -13.69 1.46 -6.17
CA PRO A 215 -14.65 0.70 -5.38
C PRO A 215 -15.96 0.52 -6.17
N THR A 216 -16.56 -0.65 -6.03
CA THR A 216 -17.78 -1.09 -6.69
C THR A 216 -19.05 -0.54 -6.03
N GLY A 217 -18.93 -0.01 -4.81
CA GLY A 217 -20.04 0.44 -3.99
C GLY A 217 -20.71 -0.69 -3.19
N LYS A 218 -20.20 -1.92 -3.29
CA LYS A 218 -20.60 -3.05 -2.43
C LYS A 218 -20.05 -2.86 -1.01
N PRO A 219 -20.58 -3.60 -0.01
CA PRO A 219 -20.02 -3.59 1.34
C PRO A 219 -18.55 -3.98 1.33
N THR A 220 -17.72 -3.16 1.98
CA THR A 220 -16.27 -3.40 2.10
C THR A 220 -15.95 -4.17 3.38
N ARG A 221 -14.85 -4.92 3.38
CA ARG A 221 -14.35 -5.66 4.56
C ARG A 221 -13.07 -5.02 5.06
N THR A 222 -12.89 -4.98 6.38
CA THR A 222 -11.64 -4.50 6.99
C THR A 222 -10.88 -5.68 7.59
N ILE A 223 -9.59 -5.80 7.27
CA ILE A 223 -8.69 -6.80 7.84
C ILE A 223 -7.57 -6.12 8.63
N GLY A 224 -7.29 -6.63 9.83
CA GLY A 224 -6.39 -6.01 10.80
C GLY A 224 -7.09 -4.95 11.66
N GLY A 225 -6.32 -4.00 12.17
CA GLY A 225 -6.82 -2.82 12.88
C GLY A 225 -6.93 -2.94 14.40
N ASP A 226 -6.41 -4.02 14.98
CA ASP A 226 -6.34 -4.30 16.42
C ASP A 226 -5.05 -3.78 17.09
N GLY A 227 -4.31 -2.92 16.38
CA GLY A 227 -3.02 -2.37 16.80
C GLY A 227 -1.84 -3.33 16.60
N ALA A 228 -2.07 -4.54 16.06
CA ALA A 228 -0.96 -5.45 15.78
C ALA A 228 -0.10 -4.93 14.63
N LYS A 229 1.22 -5.03 14.78
CA LYS A 229 2.18 -4.59 13.78
C LYS A 229 2.08 -5.45 12.51
N VAL A 230 1.81 -4.81 11.38
CA VAL A 230 1.80 -5.46 10.06
C VAL A 230 3.23 -5.51 9.52
N ILE A 231 3.74 -6.72 9.32
CA ILE A 231 5.12 -6.98 8.83
C ILE A 231 5.16 -7.48 7.39
N GLY A 232 4.01 -7.58 6.73
CA GLY A 232 3.92 -8.03 5.35
C GLY A 232 2.51 -8.08 4.80
N ILE A 233 2.43 -8.51 3.54
CA ILE A 233 1.20 -8.70 2.77
C ILE A 233 1.22 -10.13 2.21
N CYS A 234 0.09 -10.83 2.30
CA CYS A 234 -0.12 -12.13 1.67
C CYS A 234 -1.34 -12.07 0.76
N GLY A 235 -1.51 -13.04 -0.13
CA GLY A 235 -2.64 -13.02 -1.04
C GLY A 235 -2.59 -14.07 -2.12
N ARG A 236 -3.39 -13.85 -3.15
CA ARG A 236 -3.44 -14.66 -4.37
C ARG A 236 -3.55 -13.74 -5.58
N GLY A 237 -2.81 -14.05 -6.64
CA GLY A 237 -2.89 -13.26 -7.85
C GLY A 237 -2.15 -13.86 -9.03
N ALA A 238 -2.40 -13.28 -10.20
CA ALA A 238 -1.66 -13.51 -11.42
C ALA A 238 -1.54 -12.19 -12.20
N ALA A 239 -2.40 -11.97 -13.20
CA ALA A 239 -2.49 -10.71 -13.91
C ALA A 239 -3.13 -9.60 -13.05
N VAL A 240 -4.04 -9.99 -12.16
CA VAL A 240 -4.66 -9.14 -11.13
C VAL A 240 -4.60 -9.83 -9.77
N LEU A 241 -4.90 -9.10 -8.70
CA LEU A 241 -5.12 -9.67 -7.37
C LEU A 241 -6.49 -10.36 -7.31
N ASP A 242 -6.48 -11.65 -7.05
CA ASP A 242 -7.67 -12.44 -6.78
C ASP A 242 -8.09 -12.28 -5.32
N ALA A 243 -7.12 -12.31 -4.38
CA ALA A 243 -7.37 -12.09 -2.95
C ALA A 243 -6.17 -11.44 -2.25
N ILE A 244 -6.45 -10.77 -1.12
CA ILE A 244 -5.43 -10.06 -0.33
C ILE A 244 -5.64 -10.27 1.17
N GLY A 245 -4.54 -10.31 1.92
CA GLY A 245 -4.45 -10.44 3.36
C GLY A 245 -3.24 -9.71 3.92
N LEU A 246 -3.11 -9.69 5.23
CA LEU A 246 -1.97 -9.12 5.95
C LEU A 246 -1.18 -10.21 6.66
N VAL A 247 0.10 -9.94 6.89
CA VAL A 247 0.96 -10.75 7.77
C VAL A 247 1.28 -9.94 9.02
N ILE A 248 0.90 -10.48 10.17
CA ILE A 248 0.96 -9.83 11.48
C ILE A 248 2.12 -10.41 12.30
N ASP A 249 2.85 -9.56 13.01
CA ASP A 249 3.87 -10.00 13.97
C ASP A 249 3.22 -10.79 15.13
N PRO A 250 3.60 -12.06 15.37
CA PRO A 250 3.03 -12.85 16.47
C PRO A 250 3.60 -12.46 17.85
N TYR A 251 4.73 -11.75 17.91
CA TYR A 251 5.43 -11.44 19.15
C TYR A 251 5.09 -10.02 19.60
N ARG A 252 4.08 -9.91 20.46
CA ARG A 252 3.83 -8.74 21.32
C ARG A 252 4.52 -8.94 22.67
#